data_AF-A0A914R568-F1
#
_entry.id   AF-A0A914R568-F1
#
_cell.length_a   1.000
_cell.length_b   1.000
_cell.length_c   1.000
_cell.angle_alpha   90.00
_cell.angle_beta   90.00
_cell.angle_gamma   90.00
#
_symmetry.space_group_name_H-M   'P 1'
#
loop_
_entity.id
_entity.type
_entity.pdbx_description
1 polymer ?
#
loop_
_entity_poly.entity_id
_entity_poly.type
_entity_poly.pdbx_seq_one_letter_code
_entity_poly.pdbx_strand_id
1 'polypeptide(L)'
;MSQEDLPDIVAPTNDNPDDTEDGFERNLFDLNEWQEDEAAINLIQRRVDKIPDLSRFKQLEYLSLRQNLLLQINENLAPLTTLTELEISDNQLEVIEGLETLINLQTLDLGYNRIRKIEGIDKLVKLEKLYLVHNKISKIEGIDTLVKLKFLELGDNKIKQIENINHLTDLEALYIGKNKIKKIENIDNLKKLRVLSLPVSFFLIYS
;
A
#
# COMPACT_ATOMS: atom_id res chain seq x y z
N MET A 1 -32.17 -27.09 37.00
CA MET A 1 -30.90 -26.58 36.44
C MET A 1 -30.26 -27.73 35.68
N SER A 2 -30.42 -27.72 34.37
CA SER A 2 -29.65 -28.56 33.44
C SER A 2 -29.44 -27.68 32.21
N GLN A 3 -28.19 -27.26 32.00
CA GLN A 3 -27.76 -26.60 30.77
C GLN A 3 -27.85 -27.65 29.65
N GLU A 4 -28.67 -27.37 28.64
CA GLU A 4 -28.58 -28.07 27.35
C GLU A 4 -27.48 -27.36 26.54
N ASP A 5 -26.37 -28.06 26.34
CA ASP A 5 -25.31 -27.63 25.44
C ASP A 5 -25.83 -27.72 24.00
N LEU A 6 -25.91 -26.57 23.33
CA LEU A 6 -26.15 -26.48 21.89
C LEU A 6 -24.93 -27.05 21.14
N PRO A 7 -25.12 -27.86 20.08
CA PRO A 7 -23.99 -28.38 19.32
C PRO A 7 -23.27 -27.24 18.58
N ASP A 8 -21.94 -27.28 18.60
CA ASP A 8 -21.10 -26.40 17.78
C ASP A 8 -21.46 -26.59 16.30
N ILE A 9 -21.95 -25.52 15.68
CA ILE A 9 -22.13 -25.45 14.23
C ILE A 9 -20.73 -25.32 13.65
N VAL A 10 -20.11 -26.47 13.32
CA VAL A 10 -18.91 -26.51 12.50
C VAL A 10 -19.28 -25.91 11.14
N ALA A 11 -18.75 -24.73 10.84
CA ALA A 11 -18.86 -24.13 9.51
C ALA A 11 -18.31 -25.14 8.49
N PRO A 12 -18.97 -25.34 7.35
CA PRO A 12 -18.47 -26.26 6.33
C PRO A 12 -17.09 -25.77 5.87
N THR A 13 -16.06 -26.58 6.10
CA THR A 13 -14.72 -26.38 5.52
C THR A 13 -14.83 -26.73 4.05
N ASN A 14 -15.05 -25.72 3.21
CA ASN A 14 -15.06 -25.92 1.77
C ASN A 14 -13.60 -25.98 1.29
N ASP A 15 -12.99 -27.17 1.38
CA ASP A 15 -11.59 -27.45 1.01
C ASP A 15 -11.38 -27.58 -0.51
N ASN A 16 -12.27 -27.00 -1.33
CA ASN A 16 -12.15 -27.00 -2.78
C ASN A 16 -11.47 -25.70 -3.24
N PRO A 17 -10.24 -25.75 -3.79
CA PRO A 17 -9.47 -24.55 -4.16
C PRO A 17 -10.11 -23.72 -5.28
N ASP A 18 -11.12 -24.26 -5.97
CA ASP A 18 -11.89 -23.57 -7.02
C ASP A 18 -13.20 -22.91 -6.52
N ASP A 19 -13.61 -23.13 -5.27
CA ASP A 19 -14.83 -22.53 -4.74
C ASP A 19 -14.54 -21.12 -4.20
N THR A 20 -14.50 -20.16 -5.12
CA THR A 20 -14.45 -18.75 -4.77
C THR A 20 -15.80 -18.33 -4.18
N GLU A 21 -15.80 -17.65 -3.02
CA GLU A 21 -17.03 -17.23 -2.31
C GLU A 21 -18.02 -16.41 -3.17
N ASP A 22 -17.55 -15.82 -4.27
CA ASP A 22 -18.33 -14.98 -5.20
C ASP A 22 -18.73 -15.70 -6.51
N GLY A 23 -18.27 -16.94 -6.73
CA GLY A 23 -18.59 -17.74 -7.92
C GLY A 23 -17.91 -17.26 -9.22
N PHE A 24 -16.89 -16.40 -9.12
CA PHE A 24 -16.15 -15.89 -10.27
C PHE A 24 -14.70 -16.40 -10.26
N GLU A 25 -14.19 -16.75 -11.45
CA GLU A 25 -12.81 -17.18 -11.65
C GLU A 25 -11.80 -16.15 -11.13
N ARG A 26 -10.72 -16.60 -10.52
CA ARG A 26 -9.61 -15.77 -10.01
C ARG A 26 -8.33 -16.07 -10.77
N ASN A 27 -7.32 -15.22 -10.57
CA ASN A 27 -5.99 -15.41 -11.16
C ASN A 27 -6.02 -15.57 -12.69
N LEU A 28 -6.67 -14.61 -13.36
CA LEU A 28 -6.90 -14.58 -14.81
C LEU A 28 -5.64 -14.20 -15.60
N PHE A 29 -4.55 -14.95 -15.41
CA PHE A 29 -3.26 -14.74 -16.05
C PHE A 29 -2.52 -16.07 -16.25
N ASP A 30 -1.66 -16.15 -17.27
CA ASP A 30 -0.66 -17.21 -17.42
C ASP A 30 0.73 -16.58 -17.39
N LEU A 31 1.54 -16.92 -16.39
CA LEU A 31 2.90 -16.37 -16.28
C LEU A 31 3.77 -16.71 -17.48
N ASN A 32 3.46 -17.78 -18.23
CA ASN A 32 4.20 -18.16 -19.44
C ASN A 32 4.04 -17.19 -20.61
N GLU A 33 3.15 -16.20 -20.50
CA GLU A 33 3.09 -15.07 -21.44
C GLU A 33 4.33 -14.16 -21.34
N TRP A 34 5.09 -14.23 -20.23
CA TRP A 34 6.30 -13.43 -19.99
C TRP A 34 7.58 -14.28 -20.05
N GLN A 35 8.62 -13.73 -20.66
CA GLN A 35 9.97 -14.31 -20.64
C GLN A 35 10.64 -14.10 -19.27
N GLU A 36 11.65 -14.92 -18.96
CA GLU A 36 12.34 -14.85 -17.65
C GLU A 36 13.18 -13.57 -17.46
N ASP A 37 13.58 -12.92 -18.55
CA ASP A 37 14.34 -11.67 -18.58
C ASP A 37 13.47 -10.41 -18.58
N GLU A 38 12.15 -10.55 -18.45
CA GLU A 38 11.23 -9.43 -18.35
C GLU A 38 11.54 -8.54 -17.14
N ALA A 39 11.71 -7.24 -17.41
CA ALA A 39 11.93 -6.23 -16.38
C ALA A 39 10.62 -5.67 -15.81
N ALA A 40 9.48 -5.93 -16.46
CA ALA A 40 8.19 -5.40 -16.06
C ALA A 40 7.08 -6.45 -16.21
N ILE A 41 6.33 -6.67 -15.13
CA ILE A 41 5.15 -7.53 -15.13
C ILE A 41 3.93 -6.72 -14.73
N ASN A 42 2.87 -6.84 -15.52
CA ASN A 42 1.61 -6.15 -15.32
C ASN A 42 0.48 -7.16 -15.15
N LEU A 43 -0.03 -7.26 -13.91
CA LEU A 43 -1.15 -8.10 -13.51
C LEU A 43 -2.37 -7.25 -13.13
N ILE A 44 -2.56 -6.10 -13.77
CA ILE A 44 -3.71 -5.22 -13.51
C ILE A 44 -5.02 -5.92 -13.87
N GLN A 45 -6.02 -5.84 -12.99
CA GLN A 45 -7.37 -6.39 -13.22
C GLN A 45 -7.40 -7.90 -13.49
N ARG A 46 -6.47 -8.66 -12.90
CA ARG A 46 -6.37 -10.11 -13.11
C ARG A 46 -7.05 -10.94 -12.02
N ARG A 47 -7.80 -10.28 -11.13
CA ARG A 47 -8.46 -10.92 -9.98
C ARG A 47 -7.47 -11.74 -9.15
N VAL A 48 -6.24 -11.22 -8.99
CA VAL A 48 -5.19 -11.86 -8.19
C VAL A 48 -5.59 -11.80 -6.72
N ASP A 49 -5.72 -12.95 -6.07
CA ASP A 49 -6.07 -13.05 -4.64
C ASP A 49 -4.88 -13.42 -3.75
N LYS A 50 -3.83 -14.00 -4.35
CA LYS A 50 -2.50 -14.20 -3.74
C LYS A 50 -1.42 -13.84 -4.76
N ILE A 51 -0.36 -13.14 -4.35
CA ILE A 51 0.74 -12.79 -5.27
C ILE A 51 1.37 -14.11 -5.76
N PRO A 52 1.44 -14.35 -7.08
CA PRO A 52 1.98 -15.59 -7.61
C PRO A 52 3.49 -15.69 -7.37
N ASP A 53 4.04 -16.89 -7.53
CA ASP A 53 5.50 -17.06 -7.49
C ASP A 53 6.12 -16.42 -8.74
N LEU A 54 6.80 -15.29 -8.55
CA LEU A 54 7.51 -14.54 -9.57
C LEU A 54 9.03 -14.77 -9.48
N SER A 55 9.49 -15.75 -8.70
CA SER A 55 10.90 -15.94 -8.41
C SER A 55 11.75 -16.24 -9.65
N ARG A 56 11.15 -16.69 -10.76
CA ARG A 56 11.86 -16.90 -12.04
C ARG A 56 12.28 -15.59 -12.73
N PHE A 57 11.60 -14.48 -12.48
CA PHE A 57 11.86 -13.19 -13.11
C PHE A 57 12.98 -12.43 -12.38
N LYS A 58 14.23 -12.86 -12.60
CA LYS A 58 15.41 -12.38 -11.85
C LYS A 58 15.80 -10.92 -12.11
N GLN A 59 15.24 -10.32 -13.17
CA GLN A 59 15.51 -8.94 -13.58
C GLN A 59 14.30 -8.03 -13.39
N LEU A 60 13.26 -8.49 -12.67
CA LEU A 60 12.02 -7.74 -12.51
C LEU A 60 12.25 -6.44 -11.72
N GLU A 61 12.05 -5.31 -12.37
CA GLU A 61 12.21 -3.97 -11.79
C GLU A 61 10.86 -3.31 -11.49
N TYR A 62 9.81 -3.67 -12.25
CA TYR A 62 8.46 -3.14 -12.13
C TYR A 62 7.44 -4.27 -11.97
N LEU A 63 6.59 -4.18 -10.94
CA LEU A 63 5.45 -5.06 -10.75
C LEU A 63 4.18 -4.24 -10.48
N SER A 64 3.16 -4.45 -11.31
CA SER A 64 1.83 -3.89 -11.08
C SER A 64 0.82 -5.00 -10.76
N LEU A 65 0.20 -4.89 -9.60
CA LEU A 65 -0.87 -5.73 -9.07
C LEU A 65 -2.13 -4.89 -8.84
N ARG A 66 -2.31 -3.79 -9.57
CA ARG A 66 -3.44 -2.88 -9.32
C ARG A 66 -4.78 -3.53 -9.65
N GLN A 67 -5.83 -3.13 -8.94
CA GLN A 67 -7.21 -3.55 -9.21
C GLN A 67 -7.38 -5.08 -9.11
N ASN A 68 -6.97 -5.62 -7.98
CA ASN A 68 -7.00 -7.06 -7.69
C ASN A 68 -7.71 -7.33 -6.35
N LEU A 69 -7.58 -8.55 -5.84
CA LEU A 69 -8.32 -9.05 -4.68
C LEU A 69 -7.40 -9.32 -3.48
N LEU A 70 -6.20 -8.75 -3.46
CA LEU A 70 -5.19 -9.04 -2.44
C LEU A 70 -5.65 -8.57 -1.06
N LEU A 71 -5.70 -9.49 -0.11
CA LEU A 71 -5.94 -9.22 1.31
C LEU A 71 -4.64 -8.96 2.09
N GLN A 72 -3.53 -9.53 1.63
CA GLN A 72 -2.21 -9.44 2.25
C GLN A 72 -1.08 -9.52 1.21
N ILE A 73 0.10 -9.06 1.59
CA ILE A 73 1.35 -9.31 0.85
C ILE A 73 1.95 -10.59 1.41
N ASN A 74 2.12 -11.62 0.58
CA ASN A 74 2.67 -12.91 0.99
C ASN A 74 4.15 -13.05 0.65
N GLU A 75 4.74 -14.16 1.08
CA GLU A 75 6.16 -14.51 0.99
C GLU A 75 6.75 -14.47 -0.44
N ASN A 76 5.91 -14.58 -1.47
CA ASN A 76 6.34 -14.63 -2.87
C ASN A 76 6.95 -13.31 -3.36
N LEU A 77 6.72 -12.20 -2.66
CA LEU A 77 7.32 -10.93 -3.00
C LEU A 77 8.77 -10.81 -2.49
N ALA A 78 9.13 -11.54 -1.42
CA ALA A 78 10.42 -11.43 -0.77
C ALA A 78 11.65 -11.66 -1.68
N PRO A 79 11.62 -12.60 -2.66
CA PRO A 79 12.74 -12.82 -3.58
C PRO A 79 12.96 -11.71 -4.61
N LEU A 80 11.99 -10.80 -4.82
CA LEU A 80 12.01 -9.82 -5.92
C LEU A 80 12.84 -8.58 -5.58
N THR A 81 14.06 -8.78 -5.09
CA THR A 81 14.93 -7.72 -4.56
C THR A 81 15.40 -6.70 -5.61
N THR A 82 15.19 -6.97 -6.90
CA THR A 82 15.46 -6.07 -8.01
C THR A 82 14.39 -5.00 -8.22
N LEU A 83 13.22 -5.14 -7.59
CA LEU A 83 12.13 -4.17 -7.74
C LEU A 83 12.55 -2.76 -7.36
N THR A 84 12.25 -1.82 -8.26
CA THR A 84 12.37 -0.38 -8.05
C THR A 84 11.01 0.30 -8.00
N GLU A 85 9.98 -0.32 -8.57
CA GLU A 85 8.61 0.16 -8.56
C GLU A 85 7.61 -0.98 -8.30
N LEU A 86 6.73 -0.76 -7.33
CA LEU A 86 5.70 -1.70 -6.93
C LEU A 86 4.36 -0.97 -6.79
N GLU A 87 3.36 -1.42 -7.56
CA GLU A 87 2.01 -0.90 -7.50
C GLU A 87 1.04 -1.99 -7.04
N ILE A 88 0.43 -1.80 -5.86
CA ILE A 88 -0.60 -2.71 -5.30
C ILE A 88 -1.86 -1.89 -4.97
N SER A 89 -2.12 -0.80 -5.71
CA SER A 89 -3.30 0.03 -5.48
C SER A 89 -4.60 -0.64 -5.90
N ASP A 90 -5.71 -0.25 -5.28
CA ASP A 90 -7.04 -0.82 -5.54
C ASP A 90 -7.07 -2.33 -5.24
N ASN A 91 -6.76 -2.64 -3.98
CA ASN A 91 -6.79 -3.96 -3.37
C ASN A 91 -7.48 -3.85 -2.00
N GLN A 92 -7.27 -4.82 -1.11
CA GLN A 92 -7.97 -4.92 0.16
C GLN A 92 -7.03 -5.04 1.36
N LEU A 93 -5.77 -4.63 1.21
CA LEU A 93 -4.74 -4.70 2.24
C LEU A 93 -5.14 -3.90 3.49
N GLU A 94 -5.02 -4.49 4.67
CA GLU A 94 -5.22 -3.78 5.95
C GLU A 94 -3.91 -3.38 6.64
N VAL A 95 -2.81 -4.07 6.32
CA VAL A 95 -1.48 -3.92 6.92
C VAL A 95 -0.44 -3.87 5.80
N ILE A 96 0.66 -3.15 6.06
CA ILE A 96 1.84 -3.14 5.19
C ILE A 96 2.90 -4.05 5.84
N GLU A 97 3.20 -5.17 5.19
CA GLU A 97 4.15 -6.18 5.66
C GLU A 97 4.79 -6.91 4.47
N GLY A 98 5.87 -7.67 4.70
CA GLY A 98 6.53 -8.48 3.67
C GLY A 98 7.29 -7.66 2.61
N LEU A 99 7.62 -6.40 2.91
CA LEU A 99 8.37 -5.50 2.01
C LEU A 99 9.84 -5.33 2.43
N GLU A 100 10.26 -5.90 3.56
CA GLU A 100 11.57 -5.65 4.18
C GLU A 100 12.78 -6.02 3.31
N THR A 101 12.62 -6.94 2.35
CA THR A 101 13.69 -7.34 1.43
C THR A 101 13.79 -6.43 0.19
N LEU A 102 12.78 -5.61 -0.09
CA LEU A 102 12.66 -4.80 -1.31
C LEU A 102 13.42 -3.46 -1.18
N ILE A 103 14.64 -3.51 -0.65
CA ILE A 103 15.48 -2.36 -0.29
C ILE A 103 15.85 -1.44 -1.48
N ASN A 104 15.53 -1.85 -2.70
CA ASN A 104 15.76 -1.10 -3.93
C ASN A 104 14.55 -0.27 -4.39
N LEU A 105 13.38 -0.42 -3.75
CA LEU A 105 12.18 0.33 -4.10
C LEU A 105 12.40 1.85 -4.01
N GLN A 106 11.94 2.52 -5.06
CA GLN A 106 11.92 3.98 -5.24
C GLN A 106 10.49 4.50 -5.31
N THR A 107 9.57 3.70 -5.88
CA THR A 107 8.14 4.01 -5.96
C THR A 107 7.32 2.88 -5.34
N LEU A 108 6.43 3.24 -4.42
CA LEU A 108 5.47 2.32 -3.81
C LEU A 108 4.07 2.94 -3.86
N ASP A 109 3.17 2.30 -4.58
CA ASP A 109 1.75 2.67 -4.63
C ASP A 109 0.87 1.65 -3.89
N LEU A 110 0.29 2.10 -2.78
CA LEU A 110 -0.64 1.38 -1.91
C LEU A 110 -1.98 2.12 -1.80
N GLY A 111 -2.29 3.00 -2.75
CA GLY A 111 -3.55 3.74 -2.77
C GLY A 111 -4.77 2.81 -2.87
N TYR A 112 -5.95 3.29 -2.46
CA TYR A 112 -7.20 2.53 -2.55
C TYR A 112 -7.11 1.14 -1.89
N ASN A 113 -6.65 1.11 -0.64
CA ASN A 113 -6.62 -0.08 0.20
C ASN A 113 -7.40 0.20 1.50
N ARG A 114 -7.22 -0.63 2.53
CA ARG A 114 -7.86 -0.50 3.85
C ARG A 114 -6.84 -0.28 4.97
N ILE A 115 -5.63 0.17 4.61
CA ILE A 115 -4.49 0.31 5.52
C ILE A 115 -4.79 1.32 6.63
N ARG A 116 -4.46 0.96 7.86
CA ARG A 116 -4.75 1.78 9.06
C ARG A 116 -3.53 2.48 9.64
N LYS A 117 -2.35 1.93 9.38
CA LYS A 117 -1.09 2.40 9.93
C LYS A 117 0.01 2.27 8.87
N ILE A 118 0.91 3.24 8.86
CA ILE A 118 2.11 3.17 8.04
C ILE A 118 3.17 2.44 8.86
N GLU A 119 3.52 1.24 8.44
CA GLU A 119 4.52 0.37 9.07
C GLU A 119 5.13 -0.57 8.02
N GLY A 120 6.10 -1.40 8.41
CA GLY A 120 6.70 -2.40 7.50
C GLY A 120 7.53 -1.84 6.34
N ILE A 121 7.75 -0.52 6.27
CA ILE A 121 8.50 0.15 5.20
C ILE A 121 9.79 0.82 5.68
N ASP A 122 10.20 0.63 6.94
CA ASP A 122 11.39 1.28 7.51
C ASP A 122 12.71 0.91 6.80
N LYS A 123 12.73 -0.25 6.12
CA LYS A 123 13.88 -0.71 5.32
C LYS A 123 13.96 -0.11 3.92
N LEU A 124 12.89 0.51 3.43
CA LEU A 124 12.80 1.05 2.07
C LEU A 124 13.47 2.42 1.95
N VAL A 125 14.72 2.55 2.41
CA VAL A 125 15.44 3.84 2.53
C VAL A 125 15.74 4.53 1.20
N LYS A 126 15.48 3.87 0.07
CA LYS A 126 15.58 4.45 -1.28
C LYS A 126 14.27 5.02 -1.81
N LEU A 127 13.17 4.89 -1.06
CA LEU A 127 11.85 5.34 -1.49
C LEU A 127 11.83 6.85 -1.74
N GLU A 128 11.43 7.24 -2.94
CA GLU A 128 11.27 8.63 -3.37
C GLU A 128 9.80 9.02 -3.49
N LYS A 129 8.92 8.07 -3.82
CA LYS A 129 7.48 8.28 -4.01
C LYS A 129 6.68 7.25 -3.22
N LEU A 130 5.78 7.74 -2.37
CA LEU A 130 4.86 6.92 -1.59
C LEU A 130 3.43 7.39 -1.78
N TYR A 131 2.58 6.50 -2.29
CA TYR A 131 1.15 6.74 -2.50
C TYR A 131 0.33 5.90 -1.52
N LEU A 132 -0.47 6.58 -0.70
CA LEU A 132 -1.33 6.01 0.32
C LEU A 132 -2.73 6.64 0.29
N VAL A 133 -3.10 7.26 -0.84
CA VAL A 133 -4.43 7.87 -1.05
C VAL A 133 -5.55 6.86 -0.79
N HIS A 134 -6.67 7.31 -0.24
CA HIS A 134 -7.85 6.48 -0.03
C HIS A 134 -7.55 5.22 0.79
N ASN A 135 -7.14 5.45 2.04
CA ASN A 135 -6.91 4.42 3.05
C ASN A 135 -7.63 4.81 4.36
N LYS A 136 -7.29 4.16 5.48
CA LYS A 136 -7.88 4.41 6.80
C LYS A 136 -6.85 4.95 7.81
N ILE A 137 -5.76 5.55 7.33
CA ILE A 137 -4.64 6.01 8.13
C ILE A 137 -5.05 7.20 9.01
N SER A 138 -4.76 7.12 10.31
CA SER A 138 -5.09 8.19 11.26
C SER A 138 -3.90 9.04 11.69
N LYS A 139 -2.68 8.56 11.46
CA LYS A 139 -1.44 9.18 11.93
C LYS A 139 -0.35 9.05 10.86
N ILE A 140 0.47 10.09 10.74
CA ILE A 140 1.71 10.01 9.95
C ILE A 140 2.79 9.45 10.90
N GLU A 141 3.20 8.21 10.65
CA GLU A 141 4.19 7.46 11.44
C GLU A 141 4.95 6.49 10.53
N GLY A 142 5.98 5.80 11.03
CA GLY A 142 6.64 4.71 10.30
C GLY A 142 7.42 5.13 9.04
N ILE A 143 7.70 6.43 8.87
CA ILE A 143 8.44 7.00 7.73
C ILE A 143 9.73 7.72 8.17
N ASP A 144 10.17 7.46 9.40
CA ASP A 144 11.32 8.09 10.05
C ASP A 144 12.63 7.90 9.25
N THR A 145 12.77 6.75 8.58
CA THR A 145 13.96 6.39 7.79
C THR A 145 13.90 6.84 6.33
N LEU A 146 12.74 7.30 5.85
CA LEU A 146 12.47 7.55 4.43
C LEU A 146 12.91 8.95 3.98
N VAL A 147 14.13 9.34 4.34
CA VAL A 147 14.66 10.70 4.15
C VAL A 147 14.79 11.14 2.69
N LYS A 148 14.70 10.20 1.73
CA LYS A 148 14.74 10.45 0.29
C LYS A 148 13.36 10.73 -0.34
N LEU A 149 12.27 10.68 0.45
CA LEU A 149 10.94 10.97 -0.07
C LEU A 149 10.87 12.38 -0.66
N LYS A 150 10.48 12.44 -1.94
CA LYS A 150 10.17 13.67 -2.69
C LYS A 150 8.68 13.86 -2.84
N PHE A 151 7.91 12.76 -2.84
CA PHE A 151 6.47 12.77 -3.04
C PHE A 151 5.77 11.89 -1.99
N LEU A 152 4.83 12.49 -1.26
CA LEU A 152 4.00 11.79 -0.28
C LEU A 152 2.53 12.14 -0.50
N GLU A 153 1.74 11.13 -0.87
CA GLU A 153 0.30 11.25 -1.07
C GLU A 153 -0.45 10.49 0.02
N LEU A 154 -1.19 11.24 0.83
CA LEU A 154 -1.96 10.78 2.00
C LEU A 154 -3.41 11.27 1.94
N GLY A 155 -3.88 11.69 0.77
CA GLY A 155 -5.23 12.18 0.56
C GLY A 155 -6.29 11.14 0.91
N ASP A 156 -7.48 11.62 1.29
CA ASP A 156 -8.63 10.75 1.61
C ASP A 156 -8.30 9.68 2.67
N ASN A 157 -7.78 10.16 3.81
CA ASN A 157 -7.47 9.38 4.99
C ASN A 157 -8.17 9.99 6.23
N LYS A 158 -7.75 9.61 7.43
CA LYS A 158 -8.33 10.07 8.71
C LYS A 158 -7.33 10.88 9.55
N ILE A 159 -6.29 11.43 8.93
CA ILE A 159 -5.21 12.15 9.60
C ILE A 159 -5.74 13.45 10.21
N LYS A 160 -5.36 13.73 11.45
CA LYS A 160 -5.82 14.93 12.19
C LYS A 160 -4.75 16.00 12.35
N GLN A 161 -3.48 15.63 12.21
CA GLN A 161 -2.35 16.52 12.44
C GLN A 161 -1.24 16.21 11.44
N ILE A 162 -0.52 17.24 11.03
CA ILE A 162 0.74 17.10 10.30
C ILE A 162 1.84 16.85 11.33
N GLU A 163 2.41 15.66 11.33
CA GLU A 163 3.45 15.22 12.25
C GLU A 163 4.39 14.23 11.55
N ASN A 164 5.53 13.92 12.16
CA ASN A 164 6.52 12.98 11.63
C ASN A 164 6.93 13.20 10.16
N ILE A 165 7.02 14.45 9.72
CA ILE A 165 7.54 14.81 8.39
C ILE A 165 8.68 15.82 8.42
N ASN A 166 8.98 16.43 9.57
CA ASN A 166 9.98 17.51 9.68
C ASN A 166 11.39 17.10 9.21
N HIS A 167 11.71 15.80 9.18
CA HIS A 167 12.98 15.25 8.71
C HIS A 167 13.01 15.00 7.19
N LEU A 168 11.88 15.05 6.49
CA LEU A 168 11.76 14.83 5.04
C LEU A 168 12.17 16.10 4.26
N THR A 169 13.42 16.53 4.43
CA THR A 169 13.93 17.80 3.87
C THR A 169 13.96 17.83 2.34
N ASP A 170 13.92 16.65 1.71
CA ASP A 170 13.83 16.48 0.26
C ASP A 170 12.40 16.47 -0.29
N LEU A 171 11.37 16.56 0.56
CA LEU A 171 9.97 16.50 0.15
C LEU A 171 9.58 17.71 -0.73
N GLU A 172 9.11 17.43 -1.93
CA GLU A 172 8.71 18.42 -2.94
C GLU A 172 7.20 18.53 -3.06
N ALA A 173 6.48 17.44 -2.84
CA ALA A 173 5.02 17.39 -2.91
C ALA A 173 4.41 16.61 -1.75
N LEU A 174 3.47 17.26 -1.05
CA LEU A 174 2.69 16.68 0.03
C LEU A 174 1.20 16.83 -0.26
N TYR A 175 0.50 15.72 -0.42
CA TYR A 175 -0.94 15.71 -0.60
C TYR A 175 -1.62 15.16 0.65
N ILE A 176 -2.40 16.01 1.31
CA ILE A 176 -3.16 15.67 2.54
C ILE A 176 -4.62 16.09 2.43
N GLY A 177 -5.11 16.28 1.20
CA GLY A 177 -6.51 16.61 0.92
C GLY A 177 -7.48 15.57 1.50
N LYS A 178 -8.73 15.96 1.77
CA LYS A 178 -9.76 15.08 2.35
C LYS A 178 -9.34 14.36 3.65
N ASN A 179 -8.48 14.97 4.47
CA ASN A 179 -8.19 14.55 5.83
C ASN A 179 -8.97 15.39 6.87
N LYS A 180 -8.67 15.21 8.16
CA LYS A 180 -9.29 15.92 9.30
C LYS A 180 -8.33 16.93 9.94
N ILE A 181 -7.37 17.43 9.15
CA ILE A 181 -6.34 18.39 9.60
C ILE A 181 -6.98 19.77 9.76
N LYS A 182 -6.77 20.36 10.95
CA LYS A 182 -7.33 21.68 11.30
C LYS A 182 -6.31 22.82 11.28
N LYS A 183 -5.02 22.50 11.34
CA LYS A 183 -3.94 23.46 11.42
C LYS A 183 -2.76 22.98 10.57
N ILE A 184 -2.12 23.93 9.89
CA ILE A 184 -0.85 23.71 9.20
C ILE A 184 0.26 24.06 10.19
N GLU A 185 1.06 23.06 10.53
CA GLU A 185 2.22 23.17 11.41
C GLU A 185 3.19 22.03 11.04
N ASN A 186 4.42 22.06 11.59
CA ASN A 186 5.42 21.02 11.37
C ASN A 186 5.80 20.84 9.88
N ILE A 187 5.85 21.94 9.14
CA ILE A 187 6.34 21.98 7.74
C ILE A 187 7.52 22.93 7.55
N ASP A 188 8.00 23.58 8.62
CA ASP A 188 8.98 24.66 8.54
C ASP A 188 10.33 24.21 7.94
N ASN A 189 10.68 22.93 8.11
CA ASN A 189 11.92 22.34 7.60
C ASN A 189 11.81 21.79 6.17
N LEU A 190 10.61 21.78 5.58
CA LEU A 190 10.37 21.25 4.23
C LEU A 190 10.72 22.29 3.16
N LYS A 191 12.00 22.68 3.10
CA LYS A 191 12.47 23.79 2.27
C LYS A 191 12.30 23.55 0.76
N LYS A 192 12.16 22.30 0.34
CA LYS A 192 11.91 21.93 -1.06
C LYS A 192 10.43 21.79 -1.42
N LEU A 193 9.52 21.93 -0.46
CA LEU A 193 8.08 21.73 -0.68
C LEU A 193 7.54 22.80 -1.64
N ARG A 194 7.03 22.36 -2.79
CA ARG A 194 6.44 23.20 -3.83
C ARG A 194 4.94 22.97 -3.99
N VAL A 195 4.47 21.78 -3.63
CA VAL A 195 3.06 21.41 -3.74
C VAL A 195 2.54 20.96 -2.38
N LEU A 196 1.48 21.62 -1.91
CA LEU A 196 0.76 21.26 -0.69
C LEU A 196 -0.74 21.25 -0.97
N SER A 197 -1.35 20.07 -0.95
CA SER A 197 -2.81 19.94 -1.05
C SER A 197 -3.43 19.87 0.35
N LEU A 198 -4.47 20.67 0.60
CA LEU A 198 -5.12 20.79 1.91
C LEU A 198 -6.58 20.31 1.88
N PRO A 199 -7.15 19.87 3.02
CA PRO A 199 -8.59 19.59 3.10
C PRO A 199 -9.45 20.81 2.81
N VAL A 200 -10.58 20.61 2.10
CA VAL A 200 -11.54 21.69 1.78
C VAL A 200 -12.05 22.39 3.04
N SER A 201 -12.20 21.67 4.15
CA SER A 201 -12.63 22.22 5.43
C SER A 201 -11.70 23.30 5.98
N PHE A 202 -10.45 23.37 5.51
CA PHE A 202 -9.50 24.39 5.93
C PHE A 202 -9.91 25.80 5.49
N PHE A 203 -10.54 25.93 4.32
CA PHE A 203 -10.96 27.22 3.78
C PHE A 203 -12.23 27.79 4.44
N LEU A 204 -13.01 26.95 5.12
CA LEU A 204 -14.29 27.34 5.74
C LEU A 204 -14.16 27.96 7.14
N ILE A 205 -12.97 27.93 7.75
CA ILE A 205 -12.72 28.48 9.10
C ILE A 205 -12.26 29.95 9.01
N TYR A 206 -11.95 30.43 7.81
CA TYR A 206 -11.43 31.78 7.54
C TYR A 206 -12.36 32.64 6.65
N SER A 207 -13.60 32.20 6.44
CA SER A 207 -14.68 32.92 5.75
C SER A 207 -15.78 33.30 6.73
#